data_AF-A0A2H4I979-F1
#
_entry.id   AF-A0A2H4I979-F1
#
_cell.length_a   1.000
_cell.length_b   1.000
_cell.length_c   1.000
_cell.angle_alpha   90.00
_cell.angle_beta   90.00
_cell.angle_gamma   90.00
#
_symmetry.space_group_name_H-M   'P 1'
#
loop_
_entity.id
_entity.type
_entity.pdbx_description
1 polymer ?
#
loop_
_entity_poly.entity_id
_entity_poly.type
_entity_poly.pdbx_seq_one_letter_code
_entity_poly.pdbx_strand_id
1 'polypeptide(L)'
;MARTIVGAVRQVDTVARLAGDEFTVLCENVDSEEAALQIVTKLQHAFEPPLDIDGEPLAVRASIGLSLFPRDAQDARTLMASADAAMYRIKQGHKRRL
;
A
#
# COMPACT_ATOMS: atom_id res chain seq x y z
N MET A 1 -6.30 -4.74 -9.76
CA MET A 1 -5.51 -4.29 -8.59
C MET A 1 -4.10 -4.87 -8.56
N ALA A 2 -3.90 -6.20 -8.50
CA ALA A 2 -2.55 -6.80 -8.39
C ALA A 2 -1.56 -6.31 -9.46
N ARG A 3 -1.97 -6.29 -10.74
CA ARG A 3 -1.13 -5.75 -11.84
C ARG A 3 -0.72 -4.29 -11.63
N THR A 4 -1.65 -3.46 -11.15
CA THR A 4 -1.40 -2.05 -10.82
C THR A 4 -0.34 -1.91 -9.73
N ILE A 5 -0.46 -2.70 -8.65
CA ILE A 5 0.47 -2.68 -7.52
C ILE A 5 1.85 -3.16 -7.97
N VAL A 6 1.93 -4.30 -8.66
CA VAL A 6 3.20 -4.86 -9.17
C VAL A 6 3.89 -3.91 -10.13
N GLY A 7 3.14 -3.21 -10.99
CA GLY A 7 3.71 -2.21 -11.91
C GLY A 7 4.21 -0.93 -11.24
N ALA A 8 3.81 -0.65 -10.00
CA ALA A 8 4.18 0.56 -9.27
C ALA A 8 5.38 0.39 -8.33
N VAL A 9 5.77 -0.86 -8.03
CA VAL A 9 6.87 -1.19 -7.10
C VAL A 9 8.11 -1.69 -7.84
N ARG A 10 9.24 -1.83 -7.14
CA ARG A 10 10.47 -2.37 -7.75
C ARG A 10 10.28 -3.88 -7.99
N GLN A 11 10.95 -4.44 -8.98
CA GLN A 11 10.90 -5.89 -9.27
C GLN A 11 11.33 -6.77 -8.08
N VAL A 12 12.18 -6.23 -7.20
CA VAL A 12 12.67 -6.93 -6.01
C VAL A 12 11.71 -6.83 -4.82
N ASP A 13 10.73 -5.92 -4.87
CA ASP A 13 9.74 -5.78 -3.80
C ASP A 13 8.72 -6.93 -3.89
N THR A 14 8.32 -7.46 -2.74
CA THR A 14 7.36 -8.57 -2.67
C THR A 14 5.95 -8.05 -2.52
N VAL A 15 5.04 -8.47 -3.41
CA VAL A 15 3.60 -8.16 -3.33
C VAL A 15 2.83 -9.42 -2.97
N ALA A 16 2.11 -9.38 -1.85
CA ALA A 16 1.26 -10.46 -1.39
C ALA A 16 -0.20 -10.00 -1.29
N ARG A 17 -1.14 -10.86 -1.70
CA ARG A 17 -2.58 -10.67 -1.44
C ARG A 17 -2.92 -11.45 -0.18
N LEU A 18 -3.35 -10.78 0.88
CA LEU A 18 -3.65 -11.43 2.16
C LEU A 18 -5.07 -12.01 2.16
N ALA A 19 -6.05 -11.21 1.76
CA ALA A 19 -7.46 -11.57 1.69
C ALA A 19 -8.18 -10.59 0.76
N GLY A 20 -9.33 -10.98 0.19
CA GLY A 20 -10.23 -10.04 -0.49
C GLY A 20 -9.52 -9.02 -1.41
N ASP A 21 -9.66 -7.74 -1.14
CA ASP A 21 -9.00 -6.62 -1.82
C ASP A 21 -7.73 -6.10 -1.08
N GLU A 22 -7.26 -6.81 -0.07
CA GLU A 22 -6.13 -6.44 0.79
C GLU A 22 -4.80 -6.99 0.29
N PHE A 23 -3.83 -6.08 0.17
CA PHE A 23 -2.49 -6.36 -0.31
C PHE A 23 -1.44 -5.85 0.68
N THR A 24 -0.34 -6.59 0.80
CA THR A 24 0.87 -6.17 1.50
C THR A 24 2.01 -6.06 0.50
N VAL A 25 2.78 -4.98 0.62
CA VAL A 25 4.02 -4.78 -0.13
C VAL A 25 5.16 -4.78 0.89
N LEU A 26 6.08 -5.73 0.74
CA LEU A 26 7.31 -5.79 1.51
C LEU A 26 8.44 -5.22 0.67
N CYS A 27 9.00 -4.10 1.13
CA CYS A 27 10.12 -3.42 0.49
C CYS A 27 11.38 -3.61 1.34
N GLU A 28 12.34 -4.35 0.81
CA GLU A 28 13.65 -4.52 1.45
C GLU A 28 14.62 -3.43 0.99
N ASN A 29 15.70 -3.23 1.77
CA ASN A 29 16.77 -2.27 1.47
C ASN A 29 16.21 -0.88 1.11
N VAL A 30 15.41 -0.33 2.03
CA VAL A 30 14.87 1.03 1.94
C VAL A 30 15.70 1.91 2.87
N ASP A 31 16.57 2.72 2.26
CA ASP A 31 17.65 3.42 3.00
C ASP A 31 17.17 4.65 3.79
N SER A 32 15.93 5.09 3.57
CA SER A 32 15.37 6.24 4.28
C SER A 32 13.84 6.23 4.35
N GLU A 33 13.29 7.02 5.27
CA GLU A 33 11.85 7.26 5.34
C GLU A 33 11.31 7.90 4.07
N GLU A 34 12.06 8.83 3.48
CA GLU A 34 11.69 9.49 2.22
C GLU A 34 11.58 8.48 1.08
N ALA A 35 12.50 7.52 0.99
CA ALA A 35 12.43 6.44 0.01
C ALA A 35 11.17 5.57 0.19
N ALA A 36 10.80 5.27 1.44
CA ALA A 36 9.57 4.55 1.74
C ALA A 36 8.33 5.38 1.34
N LEU A 37 8.31 6.67 1.65
CA LEU A 37 7.22 7.57 1.28
C LEU A 37 7.07 7.70 -0.24
N GLN A 38 8.17 7.71 -0.99
CA GLN A 38 8.13 7.69 -2.46
C GLN A 38 7.45 6.43 -3.01
N ILE A 39 7.64 5.26 -2.38
CA ILE A 39 6.94 4.02 -2.76
C ILE A 39 5.44 4.17 -2.51
N VAL A 40 5.05 4.72 -1.35
CA VAL A 40 3.64 5.00 -1.04
C VAL A 40 3.04 5.96 -2.07
N THR A 41 3.73 7.04 -2.42
CA THR A 41 3.27 8.00 -3.43
C THR A 41 3.12 7.36 -4.81
N LYS A 42 4.07 6.51 -5.24
CA LYS A 42 3.95 5.76 -6.51
C LYS A 42 2.72 4.87 -6.52
N LEU A 43 2.46 4.16 -5.42
CA LEU A 43 1.27 3.33 -5.30
C LEU A 43 -0.01 4.19 -5.34
N GLN A 44 -0.05 5.33 -4.65
CA GLN A 44 -1.20 6.25 -4.72
C GLN A 44 -1.47 6.72 -6.15
N HIS A 45 -0.45 7.21 -6.86
CA HIS A 45 -0.59 7.65 -8.25
C HIS A 45 -1.04 6.52 -9.19
N ALA A 46 -0.62 5.28 -8.93
CA ALA A 46 -1.04 4.14 -9.74
C ALA A 46 -2.55 3.84 -9.65
N PHE A 47 -3.23 4.32 -8.60
CA PHE A 47 -4.69 4.20 -8.42
C PHE A 47 -5.45 5.50 -8.73
N GLU A 48 -4.78 6.57 -9.18
CA GLU A 48 -5.46 7.78 -9.67
C GLU A 48 -6.28 7.55 -10.94
N PRO A 49 -5.75 6.89 -12.00
CA PRO A 49 -6.56 6.57 -13.16
C PRO A 49 -7.58 5.45 -12.83
N PRO A 50 -8.78 5.48 -13.43
CA PRO A 50 -9.71 4.35 -13.34
C PRO A 50 -9.07 3.04 -13.80
N LEU A 51 -9.38 1.96 -13.10
CA LEU A 51 -8.98 0.62 -13.52
C LEU A 51 -9.94 0.13 -14.61
N ASP A 52 -9.41 -0.42 -15.69
CA ASP A 52 -10.21 -1.12 -16.68
C ASP A 52 -10.60 -2.50 -16.15
N ILE A 53 -11.90 -2.73 -15.99
CA ILE A 53 -12.51 -4.00 -15.59
C ILE A 53 -13.50 -4.39 -16.69
N ASP A 54 -13.12 -5.36 -17.54
CA ASP A 54 -13.93 -5.86 -18.65
C ASP A 54 -14.41 -4.76 -19.63
N GLY A 55 -13.58 -3.74 -19.87
CA GLY A 55 -13.89 -2.61 -20.75
C GLY A 55 -14.59 -1.45 -20.05
N GLU A 56 -14.94 -1.60 -18.76
CA GLU A 56 -15.60 -0.57 -17.97
C GLU A 56 -14.62 0.12 -17.01
N PRO A 57 -14.57 1.47 -17.00
CA PRO A 57 -13.69 2.21 -16.11
C PRO A 57 -14.24 2.20 -14.67
N LEU A 58 -13.49 1.61 -13.75
CA LEU A 58 -13.81 1.58 -12.32
C LEU A 58 -12.82 2.46 -11.54
N ALA A 59 -13.33 3.54 -10.96
CA ALA A 59 -12.55 4.36 -10.02
C ALA A 59 -12.37 3.61 -8.69
N VAL A 60 -11.12 3.32 -8.31
CA VAL A 60 -10.77 2.65 -7.05
C VAL A 60 -9.84 3.54 -6.24
N ARG A 61 -10.14 3.73 -4.95
CA ARG A 61 -9.23 4.41 -4.02
C ARG A 61 -8.54 3.38 -3.11
N ALA A 62 -7.22 3.41 -3.09
CA ALA A 62 -6.42 2.65 -2.15
C ALA A 62 -6.21 3.44 -0.84
N SER A 63 -6.45 2.79 0.30
CA SER A 63 -5.96 3.26 1.60
C SER A 63 -4.65 2.51 1.89
N ILE A 64 -3.55 3.25 2.07
CA ILE A 64 -2.21 2.66 2.20
C ILE A 64 -1.61 3.08 3.53
N GLY A 65 -1.34 2.12 4.40
CA GLY A 65 -0.58 2.32 5.63
C GLY A 65 0.89 1.96 5.42
N LEU A 66 1.78 2.67 6.10
CA LEU A 66 3.23 2.45 6.07
C LEU A 66 3.72 2.11 7.47
N SER A 67 4.67 1.18 7.55
CA SER A 67 5.45 0.91 8.76
C SER A 67 6.89 0.57 8.39
N LEU A 68 7.86 1.06 9.16
CA LEU A 68 9.28 0.89 8.93
C LEU A 68 9.94 0.08 10.03
N PHE A 69 10.73 -0.91 9.65
CA PHE A 69 11.65 -1.59 10.55
C PHE A 69 12.99 -0.84 10.59
N PRO A 70 13.63 -0.63 11.76
CA PRO A 70 13.17 -1.00 13.11
C PRO A 70 12.35 0.08 13.83
N ARG A 71 12.05 1.21 13.17
CA ARG A 71 11.46 2.41 13.80
C ARG A 71 10.10 2.14 14.46
N ASP A 72 9.23 1.43 13.76
CA ASP A 72 7.83 1.23 14.15
C ASP A 72 7.58 -0.15 14.77
N ALA A 73 8.53 -1.08 14.64
CA ALA A 73 8.46 -2.44 15.16
C ALA A 73 9.84 -3.14 15.16
N GLN A 74 10.03 -4.13 16.03
CA GLN A 74 11.24 -4.97 16.09
C GLN A 74 11.04 -6.40 15.55
N ASP A 75 9.83 -6.74 15.12
CA ASP A 75 9.48 -8.05 14.58
C ASP A 75 8.43 -7.94 13.47
N ALA A 76 8.35 -8.94 12.61
CA ALA A 76 7.48 -8.93 11.44
C ALA A 76 5.99 -8.81 11.80
N ARG A 77 5.54 -9.45 12.89
CA ARG A 77 4.14 -9.44 13.30
C ARG A 77 3.73 -8.05 13.75
N THR A 78 4.55 -7.40 14.56
CA THR A 78 4.32 -6.04 15.02
C THR A 78 4.43 -5.04 13.87
N LEU A 79 5.36 -5.25 12.92
CA LEU A 79 5.50 -4.39 11.74
C LEU A 79 4.24 -4.41 10.86
N MET A 80 3.71 -5.61 10.59
CA MET A 80 2.46 -5.77 9.86
C MET A 80 1.27 -5.14 10.59
N ALA A 81 1.16 -5.35 11.90
CA ALA A 81 0.09 -4.76 12.71
C ALA A 81 0.16 -3.23 12.74
N SER A 82 1.35 -2.64 12.80
CA SER A 82 1.58 -1.20 12.73
C SER A 82 1.16 -0.62 11.36
N ALA A 83 1.52 -1.29 10.26
CA ALA A 83 1.12 -0.89 8.91
C ALA A 83 -0.41 -0.97 8.73
N ASP A 84 -1.04 -2.04 9.20
CA ASP A 84 -2.49 -2.21 9.16
C ASP A 84 -3.22 -1.13 9.97
N ALA A 85 -2.76 -0.87 11.20
CA ALA A 85 -3.34 0.18 12.03
C ALA A 85 -3.21 1.57 11.37
N ALA A 86 -2.09 1.85 10.69
CA ALA A 86 -1.92 3.08 9.92
C ALA A 86 -2.88 3.17 8.73
N MET A 87 -3.03 2.07 7.98
CA MET A 87 -3.99 1.97 6.86
C MET A 87 -5.42 2.19 7.34
N TYR A 88 -5.80 1.55 8.45
CA TYR A 88 -7.14 1.65 9.00
C TYR A 88 -7.49 3.07 9.43
N ARG A 89 -6.54 3.82 10.03
CA ARG A 89 -6.73 5.25 10.34
C ARG A 89 -7.02 6.07 9.09
N ILE A 90 -6.31 5.81 7.99
CA ILE A 90 -6.53 6.49 6.70
C ILE A 90 -7.90 6.12 6.11
N LYS A 91 -8.25 4.83 6.11
CA LYS A 91 -9.54 4.31 5.62
C LYS A 91 -10.72 4.92 6.38
N GLN A 92 -10.62 5.05 7.71
CA GLN A 92 -11.63 5.74 8.51
C GLN A 92 -11.72 7.24 8.18
N GLY A 93 -10.60 7.90 7.95
CA GLY A 93 -10.58 9.31 7.52
C GLY A 93 -11.32 9.54 6.20
N HIS A 94 -11.24 8.60 5.26
CA HIS A 94 -12.01 8.65 4.01
C HIS A 94 -13.51 8.45 4.23
N LYS A 95 -13.90 7.49 5.07
CA LYS A 95 -15.32 7.24 5.39
C LYS A 95 -16.02 8.44 6.03
N ARG A 96 -15.30 9.24 6.81
CA ARG A 96 -15.84 10.45 7.48
C ARG A 96 -15.97 11.67 6.56
N ARG A 97 -15.48 11.58 5.32
CA ARG A 97 -15.54 12.65 4.30
C ARG A 97 -16.64 12.43 3.24
N LEU A 98 -17.39 11.34 3.37
CA LEU A 98 -18.62 11.06 2.63
C LEU A 98 -19.83 11.47 3.49
#